data_AF-A0A1G4IR86-F1
#
_entry.id   AF-A0A1G4IR86-F1
#
_cell.length_a   1.000
_cell.length_b   1.000
_cell.length_c   1.000
_cell.angle_alpha   90.00
_cell.angle_beta   90.00
_cell.angle_gamma   90.00
#
_symmetry.space_group_name_H-M   'P 1'
#
loop_
_entity.id
_entity.type
_entity.pdbx_description
1 polymer ?
#
loop_
_entity_poly.entity_id
_entity_poly.type
_entity_poly.pdbx_seq_one_letter_code
_entity_poly.pdbx_strand_id
1 'polypeptide(L)'
;MSSKYMMISQKHFDRLLLIVLSAKHRPQMTVKDPLFIHDKNHQNCFSRVLSLFLLEPFSLRNYFSRMEPTPSRDIHEVLNYQYFILGKYHTHRGVQTSSSRSVSLIIAKPFTMFESPSSHLREPRFSKLPAELFSSKMSWKLHDLAKAKYFYVWLFTLAIFPFVAVIVVKSTSSWSSPLTQFITFMSGELVLATLPFAYFFKKQNSIAKLRSLLVKEVVELGSGFDHASWVLIARHANEYLREEGLWHSNLCIYDGEECLRLFRSQVYLPFVNSSSIIQEEQLAVQIYEKSNESYWNSTELIEITMSLKPHQNLPIDTYRFSLVYDLAYGAKQALFYLPAVMLFYSLLAWRFDPAGIAVTSVLGILQTLPGFFLYTRLSRKQAPSTPKHVLMLFKMEQQLVIGESAKEWDEVAKEMNFYLNNEGVMRDRRVFFDGKECHARFQSLLASTLSCDGFEKSLYPELIQFATDCRTV
;
A
#
# COMPACT_ATOMS: atom_id res chain seq x y z
N MET A 1 36.26 -8.73 -2.78
CA MET A 1 35.53 -9.75 -3.56
C MET A 1 34.00 -9.58 -3.54
N SER A 2 33.37 -9.22 -2.42
CA SER A 2 31.90 -9.09 -2.27
C SER A 2 31.19 -8.09 -3.23
N SER A 3 31.80 -6.95 -3.57
CA SER A 3 31.15 -5.92 -4.43
C SER A 3 30.93 -6.35 -5.89
N LYS A 4 31.83 -7.17 -6.48
CA LYS A 4 31.69 -7.63 -7.87
C LYS A 4 30.56 -8.66 -8.05
N TYR A 5 30.38 -9.57 -7.10
CA TYR A 5 29.31 -10.58 -7.14
C TYR A 5 27.92 -9.94 -6.96
N MET A 6 27.82 -8.92 -6.10
CA MET A 6 26.57 -8.18 -5.90
C MET A 6 26.15 -7.41 -7.17
N MET A 7 27.10 -6.81 -7.89
CA MET A 7 26.83 -6.15 -9.18
C MET A 7 26.38 -7.12 -10.29
N ILE A 8 26.97 -8.32 -10.36
CA ILE A 8 26.63 -9.31 -11.39
C ILE A 8 25.22 -9.88 -11.14
N SER A 9 24.86 -10.14 -9.88
CA SER A 9 23.52 -10.60 -9.49
C SER A 9 22.44 -9.54 -9.80
N GLN A 10 22.72 -8.27 -9.49
CA GLN A 10 21.79 -7.18 -9.75
C GLN A 10 21.53 -6.99 -11.25
N LYS A 11 22.56 -7.08 -12.10
CA LYS A 11 22.41 -6.96 -13.57
C LYS A 11 21.58 -8.09 -14.20
N HIS A 12 21.64 -9.31 -13.66
CA HIS A 12 20.84 -10.45 -14.15
C HIS A 12 19.39 -10.35 -13.69
N PHE A 13 19.17 -9.92 -12.45
CA PHE A 13 17.83 -9.66 -11.93
C PHE A 13 17.14 -8.52 -12.66
N ASP A 14 17.85 -7.41 -12.93
CA ASP A 14 17.31 -6.28 -13.70
C ASP A 14 16.89 -6.71 -15.11
N ARG A 15 17.64 -7.60 -15.77
CA ARG A 15 17.26 -8.19 -17.07
C ARG A 15 16.01 -9.07 -16.98
N LEU A 16 15.90 -9.92 -15.96
CA LEU A 16 14.71 -10.75 -15.74
C LEU A 16 13.46 -9.91 -15.43
N LEU A 17 13.60 -8.87 -14.62
CA LEU A 17 12.52 -7.93 -14.30
C LEU A 17 12.09 -7.15 -15.56
N LEU A 18 13.03 -6.73 -16.41
CA LEU A 18 12.74 -6.08 -17.70
C LEU A 18 11.98 -7.00 -18.66
N ILE A 19 12.32 -8.30 -18.70
CA ILE A 19 11.63 -9.29 -19.53
C ILE A 19 10.18 -9.49 -19.05
N VAL A 20 9.97 -9.58 -17.73
CA VAL A 20 8.62 -9.74 -17.13
C VAL A 20 7.77 -8.48 -17.34
N LEU A 21 8.35 -7.28 -17.23
CA LEU A 21 7.65 -6.01 -17.42
C LEU A 21 7.40 -5.70 -18.91
N SER A 22 8.32 -6.05 -19.81
CA SER A 22 8.17 -5.88 -21.26
C SER A 22 7.08 -6.79 -21.84
N ALA A 23 6.83 -7.97 -21.26
CA ALA A 23 5.76 -8.87 -21.69
C ALA A 23 4.35 -8.31 -21.41
N LYS A 24 4.23 -7.25 -20.60
CA LYS A 24 2.94 -6.67 -20.18
C LYS A 24 2.56 -5.38 -20.91
N HIS A 25 3.50 -4.72 -21.60
CA HIS A 25 3.23 -3.54 -22.42
C HIS A 25 3.22 -3.89 -23.92
N ARG A 26 2.10 -4.43 -24.41
CA ARG A 26 1.67 -4.19 -25.80
C ARG A 26 0.54 -3.14 -25.77
N PRO A 27 0.60 -2.09 -26.60
CA PRO A 27 -0.52 -1.16 -26.75
C PRO A 27 -1.72 -1.91 -27.36
N GLN A 28 -2.93 -1.58 -26.90
CA GLN A 28 -4.16 -2.02 -27.51
C GLN A 28 -4.20 -1.49 -28.96
N MET A 29 -3.99 -2.39 -29.93
CA MET A 29 -4.37 -2.14 -31.31
C MET A 29 -5.89 -2.28 -31.40
N THR A 30 -6.56 -1.22 -31.84
CA THR A 30 -7.95 -1.25 -32.29
C THR A 30 -8.08 -2.21 -33.47
N VAL A 31 -8.81 -3.30 -33.29
CA VAL A 31 -9.07 -4.31 -34.33
C VAL A 31 -10.39 -3.98 -35.02
N LYS A 32 -10.32 -3.74 -36.33
CA LYS A 32 -11.38 -4.13 -37.28
C LYS A 32 -10.93 -5.45 -37.92
N ASP A 33 -11.86 -6.40 -37.90
CA ASP A 33 -11.93 -7.69 -38.59
C ASP A 33 -11.13 -8.91 -38.07
N PRO A 34 -11.71 -10.13 -38.22
CA PRO A 34 -11.43 -11.25 -37.33
C PRO A 34 -10.70 -12.39 -38.05
N LEU A 35 -9.52 -12.76 -37.55
CA LEU A 35 -8.98 -14.11 -37.74
C LEU A 35 -8.00 -14.41 -36.60
N PHE A 36 -8.48 -15.08 -35.55
CA PHE A 36 -7.65 -15.49 -34.42
C PHE A 36 -7.21 -16.95 -34.60
N ILE A 37 -5.93 -17.14 -34.90
CA ILE A 37 -5.21 -18.40 -34.70
C ILE A 37 -4.69 -18.41 -33.25
N HIS A 38 -4.98 -19.47 -32.53
CA HIS A 38 -4.59 -19.71 -31.14
C HIS A 38 -3.05 -19.84 -31.02
N ASP A 39 -2.37 -18.86 -30.41
CA ASP A 39 -0.93 -18.96 -30.11
C ASP A 39 -0.71 -19.54 -28.69
N LYS A 40 -0.04 -20.70 -28.62
CA LYS A 40 0.27 -21.48 -27.41
C LYS A 40 1.53 -21.01 -26.66
N ASN A 41 2.15 -19.90 -27.05
CA ASN A 41 3.48 -19.52 -26.53
C ASN A 41 3.51 -18.84 -25.14
N HIS A 42 2.37 -18.38 -24.60
CA HIS A 42 2.37 -17.64 -23.32
C HIS A 42 2.54 -18.52 -22.06
N GLN A 43 2.12 -19.79 -22.09
CA GLN A 43 2.30 -20.72 -20.97
C GLN A 43 3.75 -21.20 -20.81
N ASN A 44 4.55 -21.16 -21.89
CA ASN A 44 5.93 -21.65 -21.86
C ASN A 44 6.92 -20.71 -21.17
N CYS A 45 6.68 -19.40 -21.15
CA CYS A 45 7.61 -18.46 -20.50
C CYS A 45 7.53 -18.53 -18.96
N PHE A 46 6.33 -18.61 -18.39
CA PHE A 46 6.15 -18.72 -16.94
C PHE A 46 6.60 -20.09 -16.42
N SER A 47 6.30 -21.16 -17.18
CA SER A 47 6.79 -22.51 -16.89
C SER A 47 8.33 -22.60 -16.94
N ARG A 48 8.99 -21.94 -17.91
CA ARG A 48 10.46 -21.91 -18.00
C ARG A 48 11.13 -21.17 -16.84
N VAL A 49 10.59 -20.02 -16.43
CA VAL A 49 11.13 -19.29 -15.26
C VAL A 49 10.93 -20.09 -13.97
N LEU A 50 9.78 -20.74 -13.80
CA LEU A 50 9.52 -21.60 -12.64
C LEU A 50 10.39 -22.89 -12.66
N SER A 51 10.65 -23.46 -13.85
CA SER A 51 11.52 -24.63 -14.01
C SER A 51 12.99 -24.33 -13.71
N LEU A 52 13.46 -23.10 -13.96
CA LEU A 52 14.82 -22.67 -13.59
C LEU A 52 15.01 -22.53 -12.07
N PHE A 53 13.94 -22.29 -11.31
CA PHE A 53 13.98 -22.23 -9.85
C PHE A 53 13.74 -23.58 -9.16
N LEU A 54 13.10 -24.55 -9.83
CA LEU A 54 12.69 -25.82 -9.22
C LEU A 54 13.54 -27.04 -9.62
N LEU A 55 14.38 -26.96 -10.66
CA LEU A 55 15.10 -28.14 -11.19
C LEU A 55 16.58 -28.29 -10.80
N GLU A 56 17.14 -27.44 -9.95
CA GLU A 56 18.47 -27.72 -9.34
C GLU A 56 18.43 -28.01 -7.83
N PRO A 57 17.90 -29.19 -7.41
CA PRO A 57 18.41 -29.86 -6.22
C PRO A 57 19.08 -31.21 -6.54
N PHE A 58 19.06 -31.67 -7.80
CA PHE A 58 19.40 -33.06 -8.15
C PHE A 58 20.86 -33.35 -8.55
N SER A 59 21.80 -32.44 -8.30
CA SER A 59 23.23 -32.66 -8.58
C SER A 59 24.15 -32.73 -7.34
N LEU A 60 23.58 -32.77 -6.13
CA LEU A 60 24.39 -32.90 -4.89
C LEU A 60 24.47 -34.32 -4.33
N ARG A 61 23.64 -35.25 -4.82
CA ARG A 61 23.62 -36.64 -4.32
C ARG A 61 24.85 -37.47 -4.73
N ASN A 62 25.48 -37.15 -5.86
CA ASN A 62 26.68 -37.84 -6.33
C ASN A 62 27.99 -37.24 -5.80
N TYR A 63 27.95 -36.07 -5.15
CA TYR A 63 29.14 -35.43 -4.59
C TYR A 63 29.44 -35.90 -3.15
N PHE A 64 28.43 -36.33 -2.40
CA PHE A 64 28.57 -36.71 -0.98
C PHE A 64 28.88 -38.19 -0.73
N SER A 65 28.91 -39.04 -1.76
CA SER A 65 29.26 -40.47 -1.62
C SER A 65 30.77 -40.75 -1.62
N ARG A 66 31.63 -39.71 -1.54
CA ARG A 66 33.09 -39.86 -1.66
C ARG A 66 33.93 -39.19 -0.57
N MET A 67 33.35 -38.75 0.54
CA MET A 67 34.14 -38.27 1.68
C MET A 67 34.06 -39.26 2.84
N GLU A 68 35.14 -40.01 3.05
CA GLU A 68 35.41 -40.70 4.31
C GLU A 68 35.62 -39.69 5.45
N PRO A 69 35.32 -40.08 6.71
CA PRO A 69 35.39 -39.17 7.84
C PRO A 69 36.82 -39.11 8.42
N THR A 70 37.41 -37.92 8.48
CA THR A 70 38.54 -37.64 9.39
C THR A 70 38.03 -37.18 10.76
N PRO A 71 38.65 -37.60 11.87
CA PRO A 71 38.12 -37.41 13.21
C PRO A 71 38.43 -36.03 13.80
N SER A 72 37.45 -35.56 14.56
CA SER A 72 37.48 -34.60 15.68
C SER A 72 38.74 -33.72 15.87
N ARG A 73 38.57 -32.41 15.68
CA ARG A 73 39.21 -31.38 16.51
C ARG A 73 38.25 -30.22 16.78
N ASP A 74 38.04 -29.99 18.08
CA ASP A 74 37.75 -28.75 18.79
C ASP A 74 36.50 -27.92 18.40
N ILE A 75 35.39 -28.25 19.06
CA ILE A 75 34.16 -27.44 19.16
C ILE A 75 34.32 -26.23 20.13
N HIS A 76 35.50 -26.00 20.71
CA HIS A 76 35.72 -24.93 21.69
C HIS A 76 36.08 -23.55 21.11
N GLU A 77 36.36 -23.42 19.80
CA GLU A 77 36.77 -22.13 19.21
C GLU A 77 35.63 -21.30 18.59
N VAL A 78 34.45 -21.87 18.35
CA VAL A 78 33.34 -21.13 17.71
C VAL A 78 32.47 -20.37 18.72
N LEU A 79 32.53 -20.71 20.02
CA LEU A 79 31.75 -20.04 21.07
C LEU A 79 32.42 -18.77 21.64
N ASN A 80 33.69 -18.50 21.33
CA ASN A 80 34.39 -17.30 21.82
C ASN A 80 34.23 -16.05 20.94
N TYR A 81 33.70 -16.18 19.72
CA TYR A 81 33.48 -15.02 18.85
C TYR A 81 32.14 -14.31 19.10
N GLN A 82 31.21 -14.93 19.84
CA GLN A 82 29.90 -14.34 20.17
C GLN A 82 29.89 -13.54 21.49
N TYR A 83 30.83 -13.76 22.40
CA TYR A 83 30.93 -13.01 23.65
C TYR A 83 31.67 -11.66 23.55
N PHE A 84 32.37 -11.41 22.44
CA PHE A 84 33.15 -10.18 22.25
C PHE A 84 32.31 -8.96 21.79
N ILE A 85 31.05 -9.16 21.39
CA ILE A 85 30.18 -8.06 20.91
C ILE A 85 29.18 -7.56 21.98
N LEU A 86 29.06 -8.22 23.14
CA LEU A 86 28.15 -7.82 24.21
C LEU A 86 28.82 -7.26 25.48
N GLY A 87 30.15 -7.11 25.49
CA GLY A 87 30.93 -6.67 26.65
C GLY A 87 31.36 -5.20 26.65
N LYS A 88 30.50 -4.26 26.26
CA LYS A 88 30.84 -2.82 26.31
C LYS A 88 29.70 -1.90 26.77
N TYR A 89 28.97 -2.29 27.81
CA TYR A 89 28.19 -1.36 28.63
C TYR A 89 28.22 -1.81 30.08
N HIS A 90 29.28 -1.43 30.80
CA HIS A 90 29.22 -1.38 32.25
C HIS A 90 29.22 0.09 32.71
N THR A 91 28.05 0.45 33.22
CA THR A 91 27.78 1.37 34.32
C THR A 91 29.00 1.84 35.13
N HIS A 92 29.30 3.13 35.04
CA HIS A 92 29.97 3.87 36.11
C HIS A 92 29.00 4.92 36.64
N ARG A 93 28.45 4.67 37.84
CA ARG A 93 27.68 5.63 38.63
C ARG A 93 28.58 6.04 39.80
N GLY A 94 29.11 7.27 39.74
CA GLY A 94 29.90 7.88 40.80
C GLY A 94 29.63 9.38 40.82
N VAL A 95 29.06 9.83 41.92
CA VAL A 95 28.70 11.21 42.23
C VAL A 95 29.96 12.02 42.56
N GLN A 96 30.14 13.21 41.96
CA GLN A 96 30.55 14.44 42.66
C GLN A 96 30.60 15.67 41.74
N THR A 97 29.83 16.68 42.17
CA THR A 97 30.02 18.14 42.08
C THR A 97 31.19 18.71 41.25
N SER A 98 30.90 19.59 40.29
CA SER A 98 31.26 21.03 40.34
C SER A 98 31.18 21.70 38.96
N SER A 99 30.62 22.91 38.98
CA SER A 99 30.81 24.04 38.08
C SER A 99 31.88 23.88 36.97
N SER A 100 31.45 23.91 35.70
CA SER A 100 32.16 24.67 34.67
C SER A 100 31.27 24.95 33.45
N ARG A 101 31.21 26.22 33.05
CA ARG A 101 30.61 26.69 31.80
C ARG A 101 31.42 26.14 30.62
N SER A 102 30.80 25.28 29.81
CA SER A 102 31.29 24.99 28.45
C SER A 102 30.28 25.45 27.42
N VAL A 103 30.64 26.55 26.78
CA VAL A 103 30.04 27.08 25.54
C VAL A 103 30.16 26.01 24.48
N SER A 104 29.03 25.40 24.11
CA SER A 104 28.96 24.46 23.00
C SER A 104 28.70 25.23 21.72
N LEU A 105 29.75 25.33 20.90
CA LEU A 105 29.76 25.89 19.56
C LEU A 105 28.84 25.06 18.65
N ILE A 106 27.62 25.54 18.40
CA ILE A 106 26.75 25.01 17.35
C ILE A 106 27.35 25.43 16.01
N ILE A 107 28.01 24.49 15.33
CA ILE A 107 28.38 24.66 13.92
C ILE A 107 27.07 24.52 13.11
N ALA A 108 26.36 25.64 12.99
CA ALA A 108 25.32 25.80 11.98
C ALA A 108 25.98 25.71 10.60
N LYS A 109 25.64 24.69 9.82
CA LYS A 109 25.86 24.75 8.37
C LYS A 109 24.99 25.89 7.84
N PRO A 110 25.55 26.91 7.16
CA PRO A 110 24.74 27.92 6.53
C PRO A 110 23.89 27.24 5.43
N PHE A 111 22.58 27.33 5.59
CA PHE A 111 21.62 27.05 4.52
C PHE A 111 21.87 28.10 3.45
N THR A 112 22.50 27.70 2.35
CA THR A 112 22.68 28.58 1.19
C THR A 112 21.32 28.87 0.59
N MET A 113 20.89 30.11 0.78
CA MET A 113 19.79 30.75 0.07
C MET A 113 20.03 30.58 -1.43
N PHE A 114 19.19 29.81 -2.10
CA PHE A 114 19.20 29.68 -3.55
C PHE A 114 18.77 31.01 -4.16
N GLU A 115 19.74 31.83 -4.56
CA GLU A 115 19.52 32.84 -5.60
C GLU A 115 19.20 32.09 -6.90
N SER A 116 17.97 32.24 -7.36
CA SER A 116 17.46 31.64 -8.60
C SER A 116 18.04 32.39 -9.80
N PRO A 117 18.92 31.78 -10.62
CA PRO A 117 19.28 32.36 -11.90
C PRO A 117 18.11 32.09 -12.85
N SER A 118 17.58 33.16 -13.42
CA SER A 118 16.62 33.16 -14.53
C SER A 118 17.04 32.15 -15.61
N SER A 119 16.47 30.95 -15.54
CA SER A 119 16.74 29.86 -16.45
C SER A 119 15.61 29.80 -17.47
N HIS A 120 16.00 29.80 -18.74
CA HIS A 120 15.14 29.47 -19.87
C HIS A 120 14.24 28.28 -19.52
N LEU A 121 12.93 28.42 -19.78
CA LEU A 121 11.89 27.39 -19.61
C LEU A 121 12.31 26.07 -20.28
N ARG A 122 13.07 25.25 -19.57
CA ARG A 122 13.10 23.82 -19.78
C ARG A 122 11.89 23.33 -19.02
N GLU A 123 10.82 22.95 -19.73
CA GLU A 123 9.67 22.30 -19.09
C GLU A 123 10.22 21.28 -18.10
N PRO A 124 9.95 21.44 -16.79
CA PRO A 124 10.48 20.54 -15.81
C PRO A 124 9.99 19.16 -16.20
N ARG A 125 10.90 18.22 -16.44
CA ARG A 125 10.54 16.83 -16.71
C ARG A 125 10.09 16.21 -15.40
N PHE A 126 8.93 16.65 -14.91
CA PHE A 126 8.36 16.14 -13.69
C PHE A 126 8.23 14.63 -13.82
N SER A 127 8.76 13.90 -12.83
CA SER A 127 8.62 12.46 -12.83
C SER A 127 7.14 12.10 -12.77
N LYS A 128 6.70 11.26 -13.71
CA LYS A 128 5.34 10.70 -13.74
C LYS A 128 5.02 10.03 -12.41
N LEU A 129 3.78 10.19 -11.94
CA LEU A 129 3.34 9.51 -10.73
C LEU A 129 3.21 8.00 -10.96
N PRO A 130 3.34 7.17 -9.91
CA PRO A 130 3.10 5.75 -10.02
C PRO A 130 1.72 5.39 -10.60
N ALA A 131 0.67 6.14 -10.29
CA ALA A 131 -0.66 5.90 -10.86
C ALA A 131 -0.71 6.00 -12.40
N GLU A 132 0.19 6.77 -13.01
CA GLU A 132 0.31 6.91 -14.47
C GLU A 132 1.15 5.79 -15.10
N LEU A 133 1.99 5.12 -14.30
CA LEU A 133 2.92 4.08 -14.75
C LEU A 133 2.40 2.67 -14.49
N PHE A 134 1.58 2.48 -13.46
CA PHE A 134 1.14 1.18 -12.99
C PHE A 134 -0.37 1.03 -13.07
N SER A 135 -0.83 -0.11 -13.58
CA SER A 135 -2.26 -0.41 -13.67
C SER A 135 -2.91 -0.63 -12.29
N SER A 136 -2.12 -0.96 -11.27
CA SER A 136 -2.59 -1.22 -9.90
C SER A 136 -1.59 -0.85 -8.81
N LYS A 137 -2.10 -0.44 -7.63
CA LYS A 137 -1.31 -0.16 -6.42
C LYS A 137 -0.42 -1.33 -6.00
N MET A 138 -0.86 -2.57 -6.19
CA MET A 138 -0.05 -3.75 -5.84
C MET A 138 1.17 -3.90 -6.74
N SER A 139 1.00 -3.73 -8.06
CA SER A 139 2.12 -3.81 -9.01
C SER A 139 3.17 -2.73 -8.76
N TRP A 140 2.72 -1.51 -8.43
CA TRP A 140 3.60 -0.43 -7.99
C TRP A 140 4.36 -0.80 -6.72
N LYS A 141 3.67 -1.23 -5.64
CA LYS A 141 4.32 -1.60 -4.38
C LYS A 141 5.39 -2.67 -4.57
N LEU A 142 5.11 -3.70 -5.36
CA LEU A 142 6.08 -4.75 -5.67
C LEU A 142 7.28 -4.21 -6.45
N HIS A 143 7.04 -3.37 -7.45
CA HIS A 143 8.11 -2.73 -8.21
C HIS A 143 8.98 -1.82 -7.32
N ASP A 144 8.36 -1.01 -6.46
CA ASP A 144 9.08 -0.14 -5.55
C ASP A 144 9.89 -0.93 -4.51
N LEU A 145 9.28 -2.00 -3.97
CA LEU A 145 9.94 -2.92 -3.04
C LEU A 145 11.16 -3.60 -3.68
N ALA A 146 11.04 -4.04 -4.94
CA ALA A 146 12.13 -4.67 -5.67
C ALA A 146 13.35 -3.74 -5.88
N LYS A 147 13.13 -2.42 -5.89
CA LYS A 147 14.22 -1.43 -5.98
C LYS A 147 14.89 -1.13 -4.64
N ALA A 148 14.31 -1.57 -3.53
CA ALA A 148 14.83 -1.27 -2.22
C ALA A 148 16.02 -2.17 -1.87
N LYS A 149 17.13 -1.59 -1.39
CA LYS A 149 18.32 -2.38 -1.01
C LYS A 149 18.03 -3.45 0.05
N TYR A 150 17.16 -3.14 1.01
CA TYR A 150 16.77 -4.08 2.07
C TYR A 150 15.94 -5.27 1.55
N PHE A 151 15.32 -5.16 0.36
CA PHE A 151 14.64 -6.29 -0.27
C PHE A 151 15.62 -7.41 -0.62
N TYR A 152 16.83 -7.07 -1.11
CA TYR A 152 17.86 -8.07 -1.40
C TYR A 152 18.41 -8.73 -0.14
N VAL A 153 18.58 -7.95 0.94
CA VAL A 153 18.97 -8.51 2.25
C VAL A 153 17.90 -9.48 2.74
N TRP A 154 16.63 -9.10 2.62
CA TRP A 154 15.51 -9.96 2.98
C TRP A 154 15.44 -11.24 2.12
N LEU A 155 15.62 -11.14 0.80
CA LEU A 155 15.70 -12.31 -0.09
C LEU A 155 16.84 -13.25 0.29
N PHE A 156 17.99 -12.68 0.67
CA PHE A 156 19.14 -13.48 1.10
C PHE A 156 18.86 -14.19 2.44
N THR A 157 18.25 -13.52 3.40
CA THR A 157 17.78 -14.13 4.65
C THR A 157 16.79 -15.26 4.37
N LEU A 158 15.84 -15.04 3.47
CA LEU A 158 14.86 -16.04 3.06
C LEU A 158 15.52 -17.24 2.36
N ALA A 159 16.58 -17.01 1.57
CA ALA A 159 17.33 -18.07 0.91
C ALA A 159 18.20 -18.89 1.88
N ILE A 160 18.77 -18.26 2.92
CA ILE A 160 19.55 -18.95 3.96
C ILE A 160 18.64 -19.78 4.87
N PHE A 161 17.40 -19.32 5.08
CA PHE A 161 16.48 -19.93 6.03
C PHE A 161 16.28 -21.45 5.84
N PRO A 162 16.00 -21.98 4.63
CA PRO A 162 15.94 -23.41 4.39
C PRO A 162 17.23 -24.17 4.72
N PHE A 163 18.41 -23.58 4.47
CA PHE A 163 19.69 -24.24 4.80
C PHE A 163 19.85 -24.39 6.31
N VAL A 164 19.54 -23.34 7.07
CA VAL A 164 19.58 -23.38 8.54
C VAL A 164 18.56 -24.40 9.05
N ALA A 165 17.35 -24.41 8.50
CA ALA A 165 16.34 -25.41 8.84
C ALA A 165 16.87 -26.83 8.59
N VAL A 166 17.41 -27.14 7.42
CA VAL A 166 17.98 -28.48 7.12
C VAL A 166 19.10 -28.88 8.09
N ILE A 167 19.99 -27.94 8.45
CA ILE A 167 21.07 -28.21 9.41
C ILE A 167 20.50 -28.54 10.79
N VAL A 168 19.56 -27.74 11.30
CA VAL A 168 18.89 -27.98 12.58
C VAL A 168 18.24 -29.36 12.60
N VAL A 169 17.54 -29.69 11.52
CA VAL A 169 16.82 -30.95 11.37
C VAL A 169 17.74 -32.16 11.35
N LYS A 170 18.85 -32.05 10.62
CA LYS A 170 19.87 -33.08 10.59
C LYS A 170 20.52 -33.26 11.96
N SER A 171 20.77 -32.17 12.67
CA SER A 171 21.40 -32.18 13.99
C SER A 171 20.51 -32.78 15.07
N THR A 172 19.19 -32.55 15.02
CA THR A 172 18.27 -33.03 16.06
C THR A 172 17.72 -34.42 15.76
N SER A 173 17.91 -34.94 14.54
CA SER A 173 17.28 -36.19 14.04
C SER A 173 15.75 -36.23 14.26
N SER A 174 15.12 -35.07 14.45
CA SER A 174 13.77 -34.93 14.99
C SER A 174 12.80 -34.31 14.00
N TRP A 175 13.02 -34.44 12.68
CA TRP A 175 12.07 -33.88 11.68
C TRP A 175 10.65 -34.41 11.83
N SER A 176 10.49 -35.58 12.44
CA SER A 176 9.21 -36.18 12.79
C SER A 176 8.50 -35.45 13.92
N SER A 177 9.20 -34.62 14.71
CA SER A 177 8.61 -33.86 15.79
C SER A 177 7.74 -32.73 15.22
N PRO A 178 6.42 -32.72 15.49
CA PRO A 178 5.54 -31.65 15.05
C PRO A 178 5.97 -30.28 15.60
N LEU A 179 6.64 -30.25 16.76
CA LEU A 179 7.18 -29.02 17.35
C LEU A 179 8.30 -28.42 16.49
N THR A 180 9.22 -29.24 15.99
CA THR A 180 10.32 -28.77 15.13
C THR A 180 9.79 -28.23 13.79
N GLN A 181 8.77 -28.89 13.22
CA GLN A 181 8.09 -28.41 12.03
C GLN A 181 7.41 -27.06 12.30
N PHE A 182 6.65 -26.95 13.39
CA PHE A 182 5.98 -25.71 13.78
C PHE A 182 6.96 -24.54 13.96
N ILE A 183 8.06 -24.72 14.69
CA ILE A 183 9.07 -23.67 14.90
C ILE A 183 9.70 -23.23 13.56
N THR A 184 9.99 -24.18 12.68
CA THR A 184 10.54 -23.89 11.34
C THR A 184 9.52 -23.09 10.51
N PHE A 185 8.25 -23.48 10.50
CA PHE A 185 7.24 -22.72 9.77
C PHE A 185 7.04 -21.32 10.35
N MET A 186 6.93 -21.19 11.67
CA MET A 186 6.75 -19.89 12.33
C MET A 186 7.93 -18.94 12.11
N SER A 187 9.15 -19.46 12.06
CA SER A 187 10.33 -18.64 11.75
C SER A 187 10.38 -18.23 10.27
N GLY A 188 9.95 -19.09 9.35
CA GLY A 188 9.76 -18.72 7.94
C GLY A 188 8.71 -17.62 7.76
N GLU A 189 7.54 -17.77 8.38
CA GLU A 189 6.46 -16.77 8.40
C GLU A 189 6.92 -15.45 9.04
N LEU A 190 7.68 -15.52 10.14
CA LEU A 190 8.24 -14.33 10.78
C LEU A 190 9.19 -13.59 9.82
N VAL A 191 10.10 -14.30 9.15
CA VAL A 191 10.98 -13.72 8.13
C VAL A 191 10.14 -13.09 7.03
N LEU A 192 9.11 -13.77 6.52
CA LEU A 192 8.23 -13.23 5.48
C LEU A 192 7.51 -11.94 5.94
N ALA A 193 7.01 -11.91 7.16
CA ALA A 193 6.31 -10.77 7.73
C ALA A 193 7.23 -9.56 7.93
N THR A 194 8.53 -9.74 8.19
CA THR A 194 9.46 -8.63 8.44
C THR A 194 9.55 -7.61 7.30
N LEU A 195 9.37 -8.02 6.04
CA LEU A 195 9.53 -7.13 4.89
C LEU A 195 8.40 -6.08 4.78
N PRO A 196 7.10 -6.45 4.81
CA PRO A 196 6.02 -5.47 4.89
C PRO A 196 6.17 -4.50 6.05
N PHE A 197 6.58 -4.98 7.24
CA PHE A 197 6.79 -4.13 8.41
C PHE A 197 7.94 -3.16 8.20
N ALA A 198 9.11 -3.64 7.74
CA ALA A 198 10.26 -2.78 7.45
C ALA A 198 9.93 -1.72 6.40
N TYR A 199 9.22 -2.10 5.33
CA TYR A 199 8.72 -1.18 4.32
C TYR A 199 7.79 -0.12 4.95
N PHE A 200 6.82 -0.54 5.77
CA PHE A 200 5.87 0.35 6.43
C PHE A 200 6.56 1.35 7.35
N PHE A 201 7.42 0.89 8.27
CA PHE A 201 8.16 1.76 9.19
C PHE A 201 9.08 2.72 8.45
N LYS A 202 9.80 2.25 7.42
CA LYS A 202 10.63 3.13 6.59
C LYS A 202 9.78 4.21 5.92
N LYS A 203 8.62 3.84 5.37
CA LYS A 203 7.71 4.78 4.71
C LYS A 203 7.18 5.82 5.69
N GLN A 204 6.74 5.41 6.88
CA GLN A 204 6.28 6.34 7.92
C GLN A 204 7.36 7.34 8.36
N ASN A 205 8.58 6.85 8.60
CA ASN A 205 9.71 7.71 8.97
C ASN A 205 10.08 8.71 7.86
N SER A 206 9.90 8.33 6.60
CA SER A 206 10.15 9.21 5.46
C SER A 206 9.04 10.25 5.30
N ILE A 207 7.78 9.84 5.49
CA ILE A 207 6.60 10.71 5.43
C ILE A 207 6.63 11.77 6.53
N ALA A 208 7.06 11.45 7.74
CA ALA A 208 7.14 12.43 8.83
C ALA A 208 8.01 13.66 8.45
N LYS A 209 9.02 13.44 7.60
CA LYS A 209 9.92 14.50 7.10
C LYS A 209 9.33 15.31 5.93
N LEU A 210 8.19 14.90 5.38
CA LEU A 210 7.49 15.65 4.33
C LEU A 210 6.64 16.80 4.88
N ARG A 211 6.37 16.85 6.18
CA ARG A 211 5.43 17.81 6.77
C ARG A 211 5.71 19.26 6.34
N SER A 212 6.96 19.72 6.48
CA SER A 212 7.35 21.09 6.10
C SER A 212 7.25 21.34 4.59
N LEU A 213 7.61 20.35 3.77
CA LEU A 213 7.48 20.46 2.32
C LEU A 213 6.01 20.58 1.90
N LEU A 214 5.14 19.75 2.45
CA LEU A 214 3.72 19.77 2.10
C LEU A 214 3.07 21.11 2.47
N VAL A 215 3.41 21.68 3.62
CA VAL A 215 2.95 23.02 4.04
C VAL A 215 3.42 24.08 3.06
N LYS A 216 4.73 24.08 2.74
CA LYS A 216 5.33 25.03 1.80
C LYS A 216 4.67 24.98 0.43
N GLU A 217 4.50 23.79 -0.16
CA GLU A 217 3.91 23.61 -1.49
C GLU A 217 2.45 24.08 -1.55
N VAL A 218 1.66 23.82 -0.50
CA VAL A 218 0.27 24.31 -0.42
C VAL A 218 0.23 25.85 -0.33
N VAL A 219 1.12 26.44 0.47
CA VAL A 219 1.23 27.91 0.60
C VAL A 219 1.68 28.57 -0.70
N GLU A 220 2.65 27.98 -1.40
CA GLU A 220 3.17 28.52 -2.67
C GLU A 220 2.12 28.53 -3.78
N LEU A 221 1.22 27.55 -3.81
CA LEU A 221 0.10 27.51 -4.75
C LEU A 221 -0.99 28.55 -4.41
N GLY A 222 -1.13 28.90 -3.12
CA GLY A 222 -1.97 30.00 -2.66
C GLY A 222 -3.41 29.92 -3.16
N SER A 223 -3.88 30.98 -3.85
CA SER A 223 -5.24 31.05 -4.39
C SER A 223 -5.49 30.15 -5.60
N GLY A 224 -4.44 29.64 -6.24
CA GLY A 224 -4.55 28.70 -7.37
C GLY A 224 -4.66 27.24 -6.92
N PHE A 225 -4.66 26.98 -5.61
CA PHE A 225 -4.72 25.64 -5.06
C PHE A 225 -6.11 25.02 -5.28
N ASP A 226 -6.13 23.87 -5.95
CA ASP A 226 -7.31 23.07 -6.23
C ASP A 226 -7.08 21.59 -5.87
N HIS A 227 -8.12 20.76 -6.01
CA HIS A 227 -7.97 19.33 -5.69
C HIS A 227 -7.03 18.60 -6.68
N ALA A 228 -6.89 19.09 -7.92
CA ALA A 228 -5.95 18.52 -8.89
C ALA A 228 -4.48 18.82 -8.53
N SER A 229 -4.23 19.90 -7.77
CA SER A 229 -2.90 20.32 -7.32
C SER A 229 -2.21 19.26 -6.46
N TRP A 230 -2.96 18.38 -5.79
CA TRP A 230 -2.38 17.25 -5.05
C TRP A 230 -1.54 16.32 -5.95
N VAL A 231 -1.85 16.22 -7.24
CA VAL A 231 -1.05 15.47 -8.21
C VAL A 231 0.33 16.13 -8.40
N LEU A 232 0.37 17.46 -8.48
CA LEU A 232 1.63 18.22 -8.60
C LEU A 232 2.45 18.09 -7.33
N ILE A 233 1.84 18.32 -6.16
CA ILE A 233 2.50 18.22 -4.85
C ILE A 233 3.05 16.80 -4.64
N ALA A 234 2.31 15.76 -5.04
CA ALA A 234 2.78 14.38 -4.96
C ALA A 234 4.06 14.14 -5.79
N ARG A 235 4.18 14.78 -6.97
CA ARG A 235 5.40 14.68 -7.81
C ARG A 235 6.58 15.37 -7.14
N HIS A 236 6.40 16.58 -6.64
CA HIS A 236 7.45 17.31 -5.92
C HIS A 236 7.89 16.57 -4.65
N ALA A 237 6.93 16.05 -3.87
CA ALA A 237 7.24 15.25 -2.69
C ALA A 237 8.02 13.98 -3.01
N ASN A 238 7.71 13.29 -4.11
CA ASN A 238 8.47 12.13 -4.57
C ASN A 238 9.90 12.48 -5.01
N GLU A 239 10.07 13.61 -5.69
CA GLU A 239 11.38 14.13 -6.12
C GLU A 239 12.23 14.50 -4.90
N TYR A 240 11.68 15.28 -3.97
CA TYR A 240 12.31 15.63 -2.70
C TYR A 240 12.73 14.39 -1.91
N LEU A 241 11.86 13.38 -1.76
CA LEU A 241 12.19 12.15 -1.04
C LEU A 241 13.37 11.40 -1.66
N ARG A 242 13.51 11.40 -3.00
CA ARG A 242 14.67 10.81 -3.68
C ARG A 242 15.91 11.64 -3.42
N GLU A 243 15.83 12.96 -3.62
CA GLU A 243 16.98 13.87 -3.55
C GLU A 243 17.59 13.93 -2.16
N GLU A 244 16.75 13.95 -1.13
CA GLU A 244 17.17 13.88 0.27
C GLU A 244 17.59 12.46 0.71
N GLY A 245 17.53 11.47 -0.19
CA GLY A 245 17.87 10.08 0.11
C GLY A 245 16.95 9.42 1.15
N LEU A 246 15.76 9.98 1.39
CA LEU A 246 14.76 9.48 2.34
C LEU A 246 14.05 8.25 1.78
N TRP A 247 13.82 8.23 0.46
CA TRP A 247 13.29 7.09 -0.27
C TRP A 247 14.25 6.62 -1.36
N HIS A 248 14.16 5.34 -1.72
CA HIS A 248 15.05 4.72 -2.72
C HIS A 248 14.59 4.95 -4.18
N SER A 249 13.49 5.65 -4.40
CA SER A 249 12.91 5.89 -5.74
C SER A 249 12.06 7.17 -5.76
N ASN A 250 11.66 7.65 -6.95
CA ASN A 250 10.67 8.73 -7.12
C ASN A 250 9.22 8.25 -7.04
N LEU A 251 8.99 7.06 -6.46
CA LEU A 251 7.70 6.39 -6.55
C LEU A 251 7.20 6.08 -5.13
N CYS A 252 7.44 6.94 -4.15
CA CYS A 252 7.02 6.72 -2.75
C CYS A 252 5.52 6.95 -2.53
N ILE A 253 4.99 8.02 -3.12
CA ILE A 253 3.59 8.44 -3.11
C ILE A 253 2.96 8.03 -4.45
N TYR A 254 1.86 7.30 -4.41
CA TYR A 254 1.26 6.68 -5.59
C TYR A 254 0.46 7.63 -6.47
N ASP A 255 -0.42 8.43 -5.86
CA ASP A 255 -1.37 9.34 -6.50
C ASP A 255 -1.53 10.62 -5.65
N GLY A 256 -2.23 11.63 -6.21
CA GLY A 256 -2.59 12.85 -5.47
C GLY A 256 -3.46 12.56 -4.25
N GLU A 257 -4.34 11.56 -4.33
CA GLU A 257 -5.19 11.14 -3.20
C GLU A 257 -4.36 10.62 -2.01
N GLU A 258 -3.32 9.82 -2.26
CA GLU A 258 -2.39 9.42 -1.21
C GLU A 258 -1.69 10.65 -0.62
N CYS A 259 -1.28 11.63 -1.44
CA CYS A 259 -0.66 12.86 -0.97
C CYS A 259 -1.60 13.70 -0.08
N LEU A 260 -2.86 13.88 -0.47
CA LEU A 260 -3.87 14.56 0.35
C LEU A 260 -4.02 13.86 1.71
N ARG A 261 -4.13 12.54 1.72
CA ARG A 261 -4.23 11.77 2.98
C ARG A 261 -2.99 11.94 3.86
N LEU A 262 -1.80 12.06 3.26
CA LEU A 262 -0.58 12.38 3.99
C LEU A 262 -0.66 13.78 4.60
N PHE A 263 -0.98 14.81 3.82
CA PHE A 263 -1.17 16.17 4.33
C PHE A 263 -2.19 16.19 5.48
N ARG A 264 -3.32 15.52 5.28
CA ARG A 264 -4.38 15.43 6.29
C ARG A 264 -3.88 14.83 7.60
N SER A 265 -3.15 13.71 7.52
CA SER A 265 -2.63 13.01 8.71
C SER A 265 -1.45 13.70 9.40
N GLN A 266 -0.61 14.43 8.63
CA GLN A 266 0.65 15.00 9.13
C GLN A 266 0.55 16.49 9.48
N VAL A 267 -0.39 17.22 8.85
CA VAL A 267 -0.55 18.67 8.97
C VAL A 267 -1.93 19.00 9.53
N TYR A 268 -3.00 18.67 8.80
CA TYR A 268 -4.35 19.14 9.13
C TYR A 268 -4.90 18.61 10.46
N LEU A 269 -4.95 17.29 10.65
CA LEU A 269 -5.50 16.71 11.89
C LEU A 269 -4.67 17.09 13.14
N PRO A 270 -3.32 17.07 13.10
CA PRO A 270 -2.52 17.61 14.20
C PRO A 270 -2.81 19.09 14.49
N PHE A 271 -3.03 19.92 13.46
CA PHE A 271 -3.37 21.33 13.62
C PHE A 271 -4.73 21.53 14.31
N VAL A 272 -5.75 20.74 13.93
CA VAL A 272 -7.08 20.78 14.57
C VAL A 272 -7.01 20.37 16.04
N ASN A 273 -6.23 19.33 16.36
CA ASN A 273 -6.11 18.82 17.74
C ASN A 273 -5.18 19.66 18.62
N SER A 274 -4.24 20.38 18.01
CA SER A 274 -3.30 21.24 18.71
C SER A 274 -3.00 22.41 17.79
N SER A 275 -3.59 23.57 18.11
CA SER A 275 -3.36 24.79 17.35
C SER A 275 -1.85 25.02 17.20
N SER A 276 -1.38 24.97 15.96
CA SER A 276 0.03 25.18 15.67
C SER A 276 0.36 26.66 15.82
N ILE A 277 1.50 26.96 16.44
CA ILE A 277 2.04 28.33 16.50
C ILE A 277 2.67 28.72 15.14
N ILE A 278 2.88 27.75 14.24
CA ILE A 278 3.56 27.97 12.97
C ILE A 278 2.59 28.60 11.96
N GLN A 279 2.83 29.88 11.64
CA GLN A 279 1.99 30.67 10.74
C GLN A 279 1.80 30.05 9.35
N GLU A 280 2.85 29.42 8.80
CA GLU A 280 2.76 28.74 7.50
C GLU A 280 1.80 27.55 7.52
N GLU A 281 1.76 26.80 8.62
CA GLU A 281 0.83 25.67 8.77
C GLU A 281 -0.61 26.15 8.83
N GLN A 282 -0.86 27.24 9.57
CA GLN A 282 -2.18 27.87 9.62
C GLN A 282 -2.63 28.33 8.22
N LEU A 283 -1.73 28.97 7.46
CA LEU A 283 -2.04 29.41 6.10
C LEU A 283 -2.32 28.22 5.16
N ALA A 284 -1.51 27.16 5.23
CA ALA A 284 -1.73 25.94 4.44
C ALA A 284 -3.08 25.28 4.75
N VAL A 285 -3.46 25.23 6.04
CA VAL A 285 -4.76 24.71 6.47
C VAL A 285 -5.91 25.56 5.94
N GLN A 286 -5.81 26.89 6.01
CA GLN A 286 -6.84 27.79 5.46
C GLN A 286 -6.99 27.62 3.93
N ILE A 287 -5.89 27.47 3.20
CA ILE A 287 -5.91 27.21 1.76
C ILE A 287 -6.60 25.86 1.46
N TYR A 288 -6.29 24.82 2.24
CA TYR A 288 -6.93 23.51 2.12
C TYR A 288 -8.44 23.58 2.40
N GLU A 289 -8.87 24.21 3.49
CA GLU A 289 -10.29 24.38 3.82
C GLU A 289 -11.04 25.17 2.73
N LYS A 290 -10.44 26.26 2.26
CA LYS A 290 -10.99 27.06 1.15
C LYS A 290 -11.13 26.25 -0.15
N SER A 291 -10.24 25.29 -0.39
CA SER A 291 -10.36 24.39 -1.55
C SER A 291 -11.58 23.47 -1.44
N ASN A 292 -11.94 23.02 -0.23
CA ASN A 292 -13.15 22.24 0.01
C ASN A 292 -14.40 23.11 -0.20
N GLU A 293 -14.37 24.36 0.25
CA GLU A 293 -15.45 25.33 -0.02
C GLU A 293 -15.60 25.59 -1.52
N SER A 294 -14.50 25.80 -2.25
CA SER A 294 -14.53 25.96 -3.70
C SER A 294 -15.14 24.74 -4.41
N TYR A 295 -14.80 23.53 -3.95
CA TYR A 295 -15.37 22.29 -4.47
C TYR A 295 -16.86 22.15 -4.13
N TRP A 296 -17.26 22.54 -2.92
CA TRP A 296 -18.67 22.58 -2.52
C TRP A 296 -19.48 23.52 -3.42
N ASN A 297 -18.93 24.68 -3.73
CA ASN A 297 -19.59 25.70 -4.57
C ASN A 297 -19.52 25.40 -6.08
N SER A 298 -18.70 24.46 -6.55
CA SER A 298 -18.57 24.18 -7.99
C SER A 298 -19.75 23.38 -8.54
N THR A 299 -20.64 23.99 -9.32
CA THR A 299 -21.82 23.32 -9.91
C THR A 299 -21.45 22.24 -10.93
N GLU A 300 -20.32 22.41 -11.61
CA GLU A 300 -19.87 21.60 -12.76
C GLU A 300 -19.82 20.09 -12.49
N LEU A 301 -19.39 19.68 -11.29
CA LEU A 301 -19.18 18.27 -11.00
C LEU A 301 -20.47 17.46 -10.89
N ILE A 302 -21.55 18.09 -10.41
CA ILE A 302 -22.85 17.44 -10.36
C ILE A 302 -23.51 17.47 -11.73
N GLU A 303 -23.34 18.54 -12.51
CA GLU A 303 -23.80 18.58 -13.89
C GLU A 303 -23.14 17.48 -14.74
N ILE A 304 -21.82 17.24 -14.58
CA ILE A 304 -21.13 16.14 -15.26
C ILE A 304 -21.68 14.78 -14.80
N THR A 305 -21.93 14.63 -13.51
CA THR A 305 -22.43 13.35 -12.95
C THR A 305 -23.88 13.08 -13.40
N MET A 306 -24.76 14.08 -13.33
CA MET A 306 -26.19 14.00 -13.68
C MET A 306 -26.45 13.96 -15.19
N SER A 307 -25.66 14.69 -15.99
CA SER A 307 -25.80 14.68 -17.46
C SER A 307 -25.52 13.29 -18.02
N LEU A 308 -24.65 12.52 -17.37
CA LEU A 308 -24.36 11.15 -17.71
C LEU A 308 -25.29 10.18 -16.98
N LYS A 309 -26.62 10.31 -17.17
CA LYS A 309 -27.63 9.45 -16.52
C LYS A 309 -27.19 7.98 -16.50
N PRO A 310 -26.75 7.46 -15.35
CA PRO A 310 -26.19 6.14 -15.30
C PRO A 310 -27.36 5.17 -15.41
N HIS A 311 -27.44 4.44 -16.54
CA HIS A 311 -28.36 3.29 -16.69
C HIS A 311 -27.88 2.08 -15.85
N GLN A 312 -27.37 2.36 -14.65
CA GLN A 312 -26.70 1.41 -13.78
C GLN A 312 -27.67 0.91 -12.71
N ASN A 313 -28.22 -0.28 -12.91
CA ASN A 313 -29.09 -0.97 -11.93
C ASN A 313 -28.37 -1.19 -10.59
N LEU A 314 -28.95 -0.81 -9.45
CA LEU A 314 -28.32 -1.07 -8.15
C LEU A 314 -28.09 -2.57 -7.91
N PRO A 315 -27.15 -2.96 -7.03
CA PRO A 315 -26.98 -4.35 -6.66
C PRO A 315 -28.27 -5.06 -6.25
N ILE A 316 -29.19 -4.36 -5.57
CA ILE A 316 -30.51 -4.91 -5.17
C ILE A 316 -31.36 -5.37 -6.36
N ASP A 317 -31.20 -4.75 -7.54
CA ASP A 317 -31.94 -5.12 -8.75
C ASP A 317 -31.47 -6.47 -9.32
N THR A 318 -30.25 -6.89 -8.99
CA THR A 318 -29.65 -8.15 -9.47
C THR A 318 -29.61 -9.22 -8.38
N TYR A 319 -29.37 -8.81 -7.13
CA TYR A 319 -29.19 -9.68 -5.99
C TYR A 319 -30.26 -9.40 -4.96
N ARG A 320 -30.99 -10.43 -4.52
CA ARG A 320 -32.04 -10.27 -3.50
C ARG A 320 -31.50 -9.84 -2.12
N PHE A 321 -30.24 -10.13 -1.81
CA PHE A 321 -29.64 -9.86 -0.51
C PHE A 321 -28.23 -9.31 -0.65
N SER A 322 -27.91 -8.30 0.17
CA SER A 322 -26.56 -7.71 0.28
C SER A 322 -25.48 -8.73 0.63
N LEU A 323 -25.83 -9.74 1.43
CA LEU A 323 -24.94 -10.86 1.75
C LEU A 323 -24.54 -11.69 0.52
N VAL A 324 -25.49 -11.94 -0.39
CA VAL A 324 -25.21 -12.71 -1.63
C VAL A 324 -24.34 -11.90 -2.57
N TYR A 325 -24.60 -10.58 -2.66
CA TYR A 325 -23.72 -9.66 -3.38
C TYR A 325 -22.29 -9.69 -2.82
N ASP A 326 -22.10 -9.45 -1.52
CA ASP A 326 -20.77 -9.46 -0.89
C ASP A 326 -20.07 -10.83 -1.05
N LEU A 327 -20.81 -11.94 -1.00
CA LEU A 327 -20.28 -13.30 -1.22
C LEU A 327 -19.86 -13.52 -2.68
N ALA A 328 -20.67 -13.12 -3.66
CA ALA A 328 -20.35 -13.27 -5.08
C ALA A 328 -19.07 -12.52 -5.46
N TYR A 329 -18.91 -11.29 -4.96
CA TYR A 329 -17.71 -10.49 -5.19
C TYR A 329 -16.51 -10.98 -4.38
N GLY A 330 -16.72 -11.39 -3.12
CA GLY A 330 -15.69 -12.01 -2.29
C GLY A 330 -15.17 -13.29 -2.93
N ALA A 331 -16.04 -14.12 -3.51
CA ALA A 331 -15.68 -15.33 -4.23
C ALA A 331 -14.87 -15.05 -5.50
N LYS A 332 -15.26 -14.03 -6.29
CA LYS A 332 -14.46 -13.59 -7.45
C LYS A 332 -13.05 -13.18 -7.04
N GLN A 333 -12.91 -12.50 -5.89
CA GLN A 333 -11.61 -12.11 -5.36
C GLN A 333 -10.83 -13.33 -4.83
N ALA A 334 -11.46 -14.23 -4.08
CA ALA A 334 -10.84 -15.45 -3.59
C ALA A 334 -10.32 -16.32 -4.75
N LEU A 335 -11.09 -16.43 -5.84
CA LEU A 335 -10.71 -17.17 -7.03
C LEU A 335 -9.46 -16.58 -7.70
N PHE A 336 -9.26 -15.27 -7.63
CA PHE A 336 -8.02 -14.63 -8.13
C PHE A 336 -6.78 -15.08 -7.34
N TYR A 337 -6.93 -15.35 -6.02
CA TYR A 337 -5.85 -15.85 -5.16
C TYR A 337 -5.72 -17.38 -5.17
N LEU A 338 -6.63 -18.08 -5.85
CA LEU A 338 -6.65 -19.54 -5.92
C LEU A 338 -5.27 -20.14 -6.27
N PRO A 339 -4.55 -19.69 -7.33
CA PRO A 339 -3.27 -20.32 -7.69
C PRO A 339 -2.21 -20.22 -6.58
N ALA A 340 -2.20 -19.10 -5.83
CA ALA A 340 -1.27 -18.92 -4.73
C ALA A 340 -1.61 -19.83 -3.54
N VAL A 341 -2.91 -19.98 -3.24
CA VAL A 341 -3.41 -20.90 -2.22
C VAL A 341 -3.09 -22.35 -2.60
N MET A 342 -3.35 -22.75 -3.86
CA MET A 342 -3.00 -24.08 -4.39
C MET A 342 -1.51 -24.36 -4.27
N LEU A 343 -0.66 -23.40 -4.64
CA LEU A 343 0.79 -23.54 -4.54
C LEU A 343 1.24 -23.71 -3.08
N PHE A 344 0.70 -22.89 -2.18
CA PHE A 344 0.98 -22.98 -0.75
C PHE A 344 0.60 -24.34 -0.17
N TYR A 345 -0.62 -24.82 -0.44
CA TYR A 345 -1.04 -26.14 0.02
C TYR A 345 -0.27 -27.27 -0.67
N SER A 346 0.09 -27.15 -1.95
CA SER A 346 0.90 -28.17 -2.63
C SER A 346 2.30 -28.30 -2.01
N LEU A 347 2.89 -27.17 -1.57
CA LEU A 347 4.17 -27.17 -0.84
C LEU A 347 4.04 -27.80 0.55
N LEU A 348 2.96 -27.50 1.28
CA LEU A 348 2.69 -28.10 2.59
C LEU A 348 2.34 -29.59 2.48
N ALA A 349 1.61 -29.93 1.43
CA ALA A 349 1.03 -31.24 1.21
C ALA A 349 1.85 -32.11 0.25
N TRP A 350 3.15 -31.84 0.07
CA TRP A 350 3.98 -32.58 -0.89
C TRP A 350 4.07 -34.09 -0.62
N ARG A 351 3.66 -34.53 0.58
CA ARG A 351 3.54 -35.95 0.98
C ARG A 351 2.15 -36.55 0.82
N PHE A 352 1.13 -35.76 0.48
CA PHE A 352 -0.21 -36.26 0.25
C PHE A 352 -0.31 -36.80 -1.17
N ASP A 353 -1.20 -37.76 -1.34
CA ASP A 353 -1.63 -38.22 -2.64
C ASP A 353 -2.38 -37.08 -3.38
N PRO A 354 -2.52 -37.16 -4.72
CA PRO A 354 -3.23 -36.14 -5.49
C PRO A 354 -4.66 -35.87 -5.00
N ALA A 355 -5.34 -36.88 -4.46
CA ALA A 355 -6.66 -36.71 -3.86
C ALA A 355 -6.61 -35.87 -2.57
N GLY A 356 -5.63 -36.11 -1.69
CA GLY A 356 -5.39 -35.27 -0.52
C GLY A 356 -5.05 -33.83 -0.88
N ILE A 357 -4.26 -33.60 -1.92
CA ILE A 357 -3.97 -32.24 -2.43
C ILE A 357 -5.26 -31.57 -2.91
N ALA A 358 -6.12 -32.27 -3.66
CA ALA A 358 -7.39 -31.73 -4.13
C ALA A 358 -8.35 -31.38 -2.98
N VAL A 359 -8.49 -32.28 -2.00
CA VAL A 359 -9.36 -32.05 -0.83
C VAL A 359 -8.86 -30.88 0.02
N THR A 360 -7.56 -30.85 0.35
CA THR A 360 -6.95 -29.77 1.13
C THR A 360 -7.05 -28.42 0.43
N SER A 361 -6.89 -28.43 -0.90
CA SER A 361 -7.09 -27.26 -1.75
C SER A 361 -8.52 -26.72 -1.69
N VAL A 362 -9.53 -27.59 -1.83
CA VAL A 362 -10.95 -27.20 -1.72
C VAL A 362 -11.26 -26.65 -0.33
N LEU A 363 -10.78 -27.32 0.73
CA LEU A 363 -10.93 -26.84 2.10
C LEU A 363 -10.25 -25.49 2.32
N GLY A 364 -9.05 -25.29 1.75
CA GLY A 364 -8.33 -24.03 1.79
C GLY A 364 -9.12 -22.89 1.14
N ILE A 365 -9.73 -23.13 -0.03
CA ILE A 365 -10.62 -22.15 -0.67
C ILE A 365 -11.80 -21.83 0.25
N LEU A 366 -12.49 -22.86 0.75
CA LEU A 366 -13.63 -22.68 1.66
C LEU A 366 -13.25 -21.90 2.93
N GLN A 367 -12.04 -22.09 3.45
CA GLN A 367 -11.51 -21.34 4.59
C GLN A 367 -11.19 -19.88 4.25
N THR A 368 -10.71 -19.58 3.04
CA THR A 368 -10.41 -18.20 2.63
C THR A 368 -11.65 -17.39 2.26
N LEU A 369 -12.74 -18.04 1.83
CA LEU A 369 -13.98 -17.38 1.41
C LEU A 369 -14.56 -16.44 2.49
N PRO A 370 -14.73 -16.87 3.77
CA PRO A 370 -15.16 -15.96 4.84
C PRO A 370 -14.27 -14.73 4.99
N GLY A 371 -12.94 -14.89 4.86
CA GLY A 371 -11.99 -13.79 4.94
C GLY A 371 -12.19 -12.78 3.82
N PHE A 372 -12.31 -13.24 2.56
CA PHE A 372 -12.57 -12.36 1.42
C PHE A 372 -13.96 -11.72 1.44
N PHE A 373 -14.96 -12.45 1.92
CA PHE A 373 -16.31 -11.92 2.16
C PHE A 373 -16.27 -10.77 3.17
N LEU A 374 -15.68 -10.99 4.35
CA LEU A 374 -15.55 -9.96 5.38
C LEU A 374 -14.71 -8.78 4.88
N TYR A 375 -13.61 -9.04 4.18
CA TYR A 375 -12.79 -7.99 3.57
C TYR A 375 -13.59 -7.14 2.58
N THR A 376 -14.36 -7.77 1.69
CA THR A 376 -15.20 -7.07 0.70
C THR A 376 -16.24 -6.20 1.38
N ARG A 377 -16.93 -6.76 2.37
CA ARG A 377 -17.95 -6.05 3.14
C ARG A 377 -17.36 -4.89 3.95
N LEU A 378 -16.22 -5.08 4.60
CA LEU A 378 -15.53 -4.02 5.35
C LEU A 378 -15.04 -2.92 4.43
N SER A 379 -14.42 -3.28 3.30
CA SER A 379 -13.96 -2.30 2.31
C SER A 379 -15.13 -1.44 1.84
N ARG A 380 -16.27 -2.08 1.54
CA ARG A 380 -17.48 -1.40 1.07
C ARG A 380 -18.04 -0.44 2.11
N LYS A 381 -18.14 -0.90 3.36
CA LYS A 381 -18.54 -0.07 4.50
C LYS A 381 -17.58 1.07 4.80
N GLN A 382 -16.31 0.95 4.45
CA GLN A 382 -15.33 2.02 4.63
C GLN A 382 -15.43 3.10 3.54
N ALA A 383 -15.99 2.78 2.36
CA ALA A 383 -16.28 3.76 1.34
C ALA A 383 -17.61 4.50 1.64
N PRO A 384 -17.73 5.80 1.36
CA PRO A 384 -16.66 6.75 1.04
C PRO A 384 -15.72 6.98 2.24
N SER A 385 -14.41 7.09 1.97
CA SER A 385 -13.34 7.16 2.98
C SER A 385 -12.51 8.45 2.94
N THR A 386 -12.78 9.34 1.99
CA THR A 386 -11.97 10.55 1.75
C THR A 386 -12.89 11.77 1.89
N PRO A 387 -12.38 12.93 2.34
CA PRO A 387 -13.19 14.13 2.52
C PRO A 387 -13.94 14.51 1.23
N LYS A 388 -13.28 14.42 0.07
CA LYS A 388 -13.89 14.66 -1.25
C LYS A 388 -15.12 13.79 -1.50
N HIS A 389 -15.03 12.49 -1.20
CA HIS A 389 -16.16 11.57 -1.43
C HIS A 389 -17.30 11.79 -0.43
N VAL A 390 -16.99 12.14 0.82
CA VAL A 390 -18.02 12.47 1.83
C VAL A 390 -18.73 13.76 1.44
N LEU A 391 -17.97 14.78 1.04
CA LEU A 391 -18.50 16.06 0.57
C LEU A 391 -19.38 15.89 -0.67
N MET A 392 -19.00 15.03 -1.61
CA MET A 392 -19.84 14.68 -2.76
C MET A 392 -21.18 14.07 -2.33
N LEU A 393 -21.16 13.14 -1.37
CA LEU A 393 -22.39 12.52 -0.87
C LEU A 393 -23.32 13.56 -0.20
N PHE A 394 -22.76 14.46 0.60
CA PHE A 394 -23.52 15.58 1.19
C PHE A 394 -24.14 16.48 0.13
N LYS A 395 -23.38 16.77 -0.93
CA LYS A 395 -23.84 17.65 -2.01
C LYS A 395 -24.94 17.01 -2.85
N MET A 396 -24.84 15.70 -3.13
CA MET A 396 -25.88 14.95 -3.84
C MET A 396 -27.20 14.94 -3.07
N GLU A 397 -27.14 14.80 -1.75
CA GLU A 397 -28.32 14.83 -0.88
C GLU A 397 -29.02 16.19 -0.95
N GLN A 398 -28.26 17.28 -0.79
CA GLN A 398 -28.79 18.64 -0.83
C GLN A 398 -29.46 18.99 -2.17
N GLN A 399 -28.88 18.55 -3.30
CA GLN A 399 -29.37 18.92 -4.63
C GLN A 399 -30.55 18.08 -5.13
N LEU A 400 -30.62 16.81 -4.72
CA LEU A 400 -31.69 15.93 -5.17
C LEU A 400 -33.01 16.15 -4.40
N VAL A 401 -33.04 17.07 -3.41
CA VAL A 401 -34.17 17.42 -2.53
C VAL A 401 -34.96 16.17 -2.18
N ILE A 402 -34.26 15.26 -1.53
CA ILE A 402 -34.73 13.90 -1.37
C ILE A 402 -35.74 13.93 -0.24
N GLY A 403 -36.99 13.53 -0.51
CA GLY A 403 -37.86 13.10 0.55
C GLY A 403 -37.23 11.96 1.36
N GLU A 404 -37.80 11.60 2.51
CA GLU A 404 -37.24 10.51 3.33
C GLU A 404 -37.44 9.11 2.69
N SER A 405 -37.90 9.03 1.43
CA SER A 405 -38.27 7.77 0.81
C SER A 405 -37.05 6.97 0.34
N ALA A 406 -37.11 5.65 0.51
CA ALA A 406 -36.05 4.75 0.05
C ALA A 406 -35.80 4.85 -1.47
N LYS A 407 -36.83 5.18 -2.25
CA LYS A 407 -36.77 5.26 -3.71
C LYS A 407 -35.97 6.47 -4.20
N GLU A 408 -36.02 7.59 -3.50
CA GLU A 408 -35.22 8.77 -3.85
C GLU A 408 -33.75 8.53 -3.50
N TRP A 409 -33.48 7.86 -2.38
CA TRP A 409 -32.13 7.43 -2.01
C TRP A 409 -31.55 6.38 -2.95
N ASP A 410 -32.36 5.60 -3.67
CA ASP A 410 -31.87 4.71 -4.73
C ASP A 410 -31.20 5.51 -5.86
N GLU A 411 -31.73 6.69 -6.21
CA GLU A 411 -31.11 7.55 -7.22
C GLU A 411 -29.77 8.11 -6.72
N VAL A 412 -29.68 8.57 -5.48
CA VAL A 412 -28.38 8.95 -4.87
C VAL A 412 -27.40 7.80 -4.88
N ALA A 413 -27.85 6.59 -4.51
CA ALA A 413 -27.00 5.42 -4.48
C ALA A 413 -26.46 5.07 -5.88
N LYS A 414 -27.26 5.24 -6.94
CA LYS A 414 -26.82 5.06 -8.33
C LYS A 414 -25.77 6.09 -8.72
N GLU A 415 -26.05 7.37 -8.48
CA GLU A 415 -25.14 8.46 -8.82
C GLU A 415 -23.81 8.35 -8.06
N MET A 416 -23.88 8.06 -6.76
CA MET A 416 -22.68 7.92 -5.94
C MET A 416 -21.88 6.66 -6.31
N ASN A 417 -22.54 5.55 -6.66
CA ASN A 417 -21.86 4.36 -7.18
C ASN A 417 -21.16 4.64 -8.52
N PHE A 418 -21.82 5.37 -9.41
CA PHE A 418 -21.27 5.77 -10.70
C PHE A 418 -20.04 6.67 -10.51
N TYR A 419 -20.16 7.71 -9.68
CA TYR A 419 -19.07 8.60 -9.30
C TYR A 419 -17.87 7.85 -8.70
N LEU A 420 -18.09 7.01 -7.68
CA LEU A 420 -17.02 6.25 -7.02
C LEU A 420 -16.33 5.25 -7.94
N ASN A 421 -17.05 4.70 -8.92
CA ASN A 421 -16.48 3.81 -9.93
C ASN A 421 -15.57 4.59 -10.90
N ASN A 422 -15.99 5.80 -11.33
CA ASN A 422 -15.18 6.66 -12.20
C ASN A 422 -13.91 7.17 -11.50
N GLU A 423 -14.02 7.53 -10.22
CA GLU A 423 -12.87 7.89 -9.38
C GLU A 423 -11.97 6.68 -9.06
N GLY A 424 -12.40 5.46 -9.43
CA GLY A 424 -11.62 4.24 -9.25
C GLY A 424 -11.51 3.79 -7.79
N VAL A 425 -12.33 4.31 -6.88
CA VAL A 425 -12.37 3.94 -5.45
C VAL A 425 -12.64 2.45 -5.30
N MET A 426 -13.56 1.92 -6.11
CA MET A 426 -13.77 0.50 -6.29
C MET A 426 -14.10 0.15 -7.74
N ARG A 427 -13.06 -0.10 -8.56
CA ARG A 427 -13.25 -0.56 -9.94
C ARG A 427 -14.12 -1.82 -9.97
N ASP A 428 -15.16 -1.78 -10.79
CA ASP A 428 -16.12 -2.87 -11.03
C ASP A 428 -16.94 -3.28 -9.80
N ARG A 429 -17.01 -2.43 -8.76
CA ARG A 429 -17.86 -2.71 -7.58
C ARG A 429 -18.73 -1.51 -7.27
N ARG A 430 -19.96 -1.81 -6.91
CA ARG A 430 -20.93 -0.84 -6.40
C ARG A 430 -20.79 -0.82 -4.89
N VAL A 431 -20.57 0.37 -4.34
CA VAL A 431 -20.37 0.59 -2.92
C VAL A 431 -21.70 0.44 -2.18
N PHE A 432 -22.74 1.10 -2.67
CA PHE A 432 -24.08 1.01 -2.09
C PHE A 432 -24.88 -0.13 -2.72
N PHE A 433 -25.45 -0.99 -1.89
CA PHE A 433 -26.32 -2.08 -2.34
C PHE A 433 -27.70 -1.57 -2.76
N ASP A 434 -28.25 -0.65 -1.98
CA ASP A 434 -29.54 0.01 -2.17
C ASP A 434 -29.52 1.43 -1.59
N GLY A 435 -30.60 2.19 -1.80
CA GLY A 435 -30.79 3.52 -1.23
C GLY A 435 -30.85 3.53 0.29
N LYS A 436 -31.39 2.48 0.91
CA LYS A 436 -31.42 2.36 2.38
C LYS A 436 -30.03 2.32 2.99
N GLU A 437 -29.10 1.56 2.41
CA GLU A 437 -27.72 1.51 2.84
C GLU A 437 -26.99 2.83 2.56
N CYS A 438 -27.28 3.47 1.42
CA CYS A 438 -26.77 4.81 1.12
C CYS A 438 -27.19 5.83 2.17
N HIS A 439 -28.48 5.90 2.49
CA HIS A 439 -29.02 6.79 3.51
C HIS A 439 -28.41 6.50 4.89
N ALA A 440 -28.36 5.23 5.31
CA ALA A 440 -27.75 4.86 6.59
C ALA A 440 -26.27 5.26 6.66
N ARG A 441 -25.55 5.17 5.53
CA ARG A 441 -24.15 5.60 5.44
C ARG A 441 -24.03 7.12 5.51
N PHE A 442 -24.89 7.87 4.83
CA PHE A 442 -24.97 9.33 4.94
C PHE A 442 -25.18 9.75 6.40
N GLN A 443 -26.20 9.21 7.08
CA GLN A 443 -26.48 9.50 8.48
C GLN A 443 -25.29 9.17 9.40
N SER A 444 -24.64 8.03 9.18
CA SER A 444 -23.43 7.65 9.92
C SER A 444 -22.28 8.63 9.70
N LEU A 445 -22.08 9.11 8.48
CA LEU A 445 -21.03 10.07 8.14
C LEU A 445 -21.34 11.45 8.72
N LEU A 446 -22.59 11.89 8.60
CA LEU A 446 -23.10 13.13 9.18
C LEU A 446 -22.87 13.14 10.70
N ALA A 447 -23.28 12.09 11.40
CA ALA A 447 -23.05 11.93 12.84
C ALA A 447 -21.56 11.89 13.21
N SER A 448 -20.73 11.20 12.43
CA SER A 448 -19.27 11.15 12.67
C SER A 448 -18.56 12.48 12.40
N THR A 449 -19.17 13.33 11.56
CA THR A 449 -18.65 14.66 11.20
C THR A 449 -19.07 15.68 12.25
N LEU A 450 -20.35 15.65 12.67
CA LEU A 450 -20.95 16.56 13.67
C LEU A 450 -20.79 16.06 15.12
N SER A 451 -19.79 15.23 15.39
CA SER A 451 -19.60 14.56 16.69
C SER A 451 -19.92 15.48 17.89
N CYS A 452 -20.88 15.07 18.73
CA CYS A 452 -21.32 15.82 19.90
C CYS A 452 -20.19 16.03 20.94
N ASP A 453 -19.14 15.22 20.86
CA ASP A 453 -18.01 15.21 21.79
C ASP A 453 -16.94 16.29 21.49
N GLY A 454 -17.22 17.21 20.57
CA GLY A 454 -16.34 18.32 20.19
C GLY A 454 -15.58 18.09 18.88
N PHE A 455 -15.05 19.19 18.34
CA PHE A 455 -14.37 19.25 17.03
C PHE A 455 -13.22 18.25 16.89
N GLU A 456 -12.45 18.03 17.97
CA GLU A 456 -11.26 17.16 17.98
C GLU A 456 -11.57 15.67 17.75
N LYS A 457 -12.81 15.23 18.04
CA LYS A 457 -13.23 13.84 17.82
C LYS A 457 -13.95 13.61 16.49
N SER A 458 -14.15 14.66 15.70
CA SER A 458 -14.77 14.54 14.37
C SER A 458 -13.87 13.69 13.46
N LEU A 459 -14.48 12.78 12.69
CA LEU A 459 -13.74 12.02 11.68
C LEU A 459 -13.34 12.92 10.50
N TYR A 460 -14.10 13.99 10.25
CA TYR A 460 -13.94 14.94 9.14
C TYR A 460 -14.14 16.39 9.61
N PRO A 461 -13.27 16.93 10.47
CA PRO A 461 -13.47 18.28 11.01
C PRO A 461 -13.51 19.36 9.91
N GLU A 462 -12.83 19.13 8.78
CA GLU A 462 -12.88 20.04 7.62
C GLU A 462 -14.26 20.14 6.95
N LEU A 463 -15.17 19.21 7.24
CA LEU A 463 -16.49 19.14 6.60
C LEU A 463 -17.63 19.60 7.52
N ILE A 464 -17.35 20.08 8.72
CA ILE A 464 -18.38 20.40 9.73
C ILE A 464 -19.34 21.48 9.25
N GLN A 465 -18.85 22.49 8.53
CA GLN A 465 -19.70 23.54 7.98
C GLN A 465 -20.75 22.95 7.02
N PHE A 466 -20.30 22.15 6.03
CA PHE A 466 -21.19 21.52 5.05
C PHE A 466 -22.15 20.51 5.68
N ALA A 467 -21.67 19.76 6.67
CA ALA A 467 -22.51 18.84 7.43
C ALA A 467 -23.60 19.58 8.23
N THR A 468 -23.32 20.78 8.71
CA THR A 468 -24.30 21.60 9.42
C THR A 468 -25.39 22.09 8.46
N ASP A 469 -25.01 22.50 7.24
CA ASP A 469 -25.95 22.92 6.21
C ASP A 469 -26.93 21.79 5.84
N CYS A 470 -26.42 20.56 5.67
CA CYS A 470 -27.24 19.36 5.43
C CYS A 470 -28.24 19.02 6.56
N ARG A 471 -28.00 19.49 7.79
CA ARG A 471 -28.92 19.23 8.92
C ARG A 471 -30.07 20.23 9.01
N THR A 472 -29.90 21.41 8.39
CA THR A 472 -30.87 22.52 8.48
C THR A 472 -31.97 22.46 7.42
N VAL A 473 -31.82 21.58 6.43
CA VAL A 473 -32.82 21.22 5.42
C VAL A 473 -33.70 20.11 5.98
#